data_AF-A0A8J4VJB9-F1
#
_entry.id   AF-A0A8J4VJB9-F1
#
_cell.length_a   1.000
_cell.length_b   1.000
_cell.length_c   1.000
_cell.angle_alpha   90.00
_cell.angle_beta   90.00
_cell.angle_gamma   90.00
#
_symmetry.space_group_name_H-M   'P 1'
#
loop_
_entity.id
_entity.type
_entity.pdbx_description
1 polymer ?
#
loop_
_entity_poly.entity_id
_entity_poly.type
_entity_poly.pdbx_seq_one_letter_code
_entity_poly.pdbx_strand_id
1 'polypeptide(L)'
;MEQPKGPQLQTQAPQPHVAILPSPGMGHLIPLVEFAKRLVQRHQNFTITFVVPTDGPPSTAQKSVLDALPSSMNYTFLPPVNLDDQPEGTQIEPLISLTVARSLPSLRQLFKSLTLTESCANTNHGFVFVPLSTKAR
;
A
#
# COMPACT_ATOMS: atom_id res chain seq x y z
N MET A 1 50.95 -13.61 -2.95
CA MET A 1 49.93 -14.39 -2.21
C MET A 1 48.73 -13.48 -2.06
N GLU A 2 47.81 -13.57 -3.01
CA GLU A 2 46.57 -12.77 -3.04
C GLU A 2 45.57 -13.41 -2.08
N GLN A 3 45.06 -12.64 -1.12
CA GLN A 3 44.02 -13.10 -0.20
C GLN A 3 42.67 -13.18 -0.96
N PRO A 4 41.86 -14.24 -0.78
CA PRO A 4 40.56 -14.33 -1.42
C PRO A 4 39.57 -13.39 -0.74
N LYS A 5 38.99 -12.49 -1.55
CA LYS A 5 37.92 -11.57 -1.18
C LYS A 5 36.65 -12.40 -0.94
N GLY A 6 36.30 -12.62 0.33
CA GLY A 6 35.07 -13.33 0.72
C GLY A 6 33.82 -12.65 0.15
N PRO A 7 32.70 -13.39 0.01
CA PRO A 7 31.47 -12.85 -0.56
C PRO A 7 30.99 -11.67 0.30
N GLN A 8 31.00 -10.50 -0.33
CA GLN A 8 30.41 -9.28 0.20
C GLN A 8 28.91 -9.52 0.32
N LEU A 9 28.42 -9.75 1.54
CA LEU A 9 27.00 -9.79 1.84
C LEU A 9 26.46 -8.37 1.61
N GLN A 10 25.88 -8.12 0.43
CA GLN A 10 25.25 -6.86 0.13
C GLN A 10 24.00 -6.75 1.01
N THR A 11 24.08 -5.93 2.05
CA THR A 11 22.90 -5.47 2.77
C THR A 11 22.08 -4.64 1.79
N GLN A 12 21.08 -5.24 1.16
CA GLN A 12 20.17 -4.56 0.25
C GLN A 12 19.44 -3.48 1.05
N ALA A 13 19.69 -2.21 0.72
CA ALA A 13 18.97 -1.10 1.33
C ALA A 13 17.46 -1.30 1.12
N PRO A 14 16.60 -0.98 2.11
CA PRO A 14 15.16 -1.15 1.99
C PRO A 14 14.65 -0.46 0.72
N GLN A 15 13.94 -1.19 -0.13
CA GLN A 15 13.36 -0.63 -1.34
C GLN A 15 12.23 0.34 -0.93
N PRO A 16 12.28 1.64 -1.29
CA PRO A 16 11.20 2.55 -0.94
C PRO A 16 9.85 2.11 -1.54
N HIS A 17 8.84 2.01 -0.68
CA HIS A 17 7.46 1.65 -1.06
C HIS A 17 6.56 2.89 -1.06
N VAL A 18 5.81 3.09 -2.15
CA VAL A 18 4.87 4.21 -2.29
C VAL A 18 3.43 3.69 -2.34
N ALA A 19 2.61 4.08 -1.37
CA ALA A 19 1.17 3.85 -1.42
C ALA A 19 0.47 5.07 -2.04
N ILE A 20 -0.35 4.85 -3.07
CA ILE A 20 -1.13 5.89 -3.74
C ILE A 20 -2.61 5.66 -3.42
N LEU A 21 -3.24 6.68 -2.84
CA LEU A 21 -4.67 6.70 -2.52
C LEU A 21 -5.39 7.64 -3.51
N PRO A 22 -5.89 7.15 -4.66
CA PRO A 22 -6.67 7.97 -5.57
C PRO A 22 -8.00 8.37 -4.94
N SER A 23 -8.43 9.60 -5.21
CA SER A 23 -9.83 9.97 -5.01
C SER A 23 -10.71 9.12 -5.93
N PRO A 24 -11.88 8.63 -5.47
CA PRO A 24 -12.84 7.93 -6.33
C PRO A 24 -13.12 8.68 -7.64
N GLY A 25 -13.11 7.93 -8.76
CA GLY A 25 -13.35 8.45 -10.11
C GLY A 25 -12.20 8.16 -11.10
N MET A 26 -12.56 7.83 -12.34
CA MET A 26 -11.56 7.50 -13.39
C MET A 26 -10.66 8.68 -13.75
N GLY A 27 -11.16 9.91 -13.60
CA GLY A 27 -10.40 11.15 -13.83
C GLY A 27 -9.23 11.35 -12.86
N HIS A 28 -9.27 10.74 -11.68
CA HIS A 28 -8.15 10.73 -10.74
C HIS A 28 -7.27 9.50 -10.90
N LEU A 29 -7.89 8.34 -11.19
CA LEU A 29 -7.16 7.08 -11.33
C LEU A 29 -6.20 7.08 -12.52
N ILE A 30 -6.67 7.45 -13.72
CA ILE A 30 -5.86 7.37 -14.95
C ILE A 30 -4.59 8.24 -14.84
N PRO A 31 -4.66 9.53 -14.45
CA PRO A 31 -3.45 10.35 -14.34
C PRO A 31 -2.47 9.82 -13.30
N LEU A 32 -2.96 9.29 -12.17
CA LEU A 32 -2.10 8.73 -11.13
C LEU A 32 -1.44 7.42 -11.58
N VAL A 33 -2.13 6.59 -12.37
CA VAL A 33 -1.54 5.41 -12.99
C VAL A 33 -0.43 5.79 -13.96
N GLU A 34 -0.65 6.79 -14.83
CA GLU A 34 0.39 7.26 -15.75
C GLU A 34 1.57 7.93 -15.03
N PHE A 35 1.29 8.66 -13.95
CA PHE A 35 2.33 9.18 -13.06
C PHE A 35 3.17 8.05 -12.44
N ALA A 36 2.52 7.03 -11.89
CA ALA A 36 3.18 5.90 -11.26
C ALA A 36 4.06 5.11 -12.25
N LYS A 37 3.57 4.87 -13.47
CA LYS A 37 4.37 4.26 -14.56
C LYS A 37 5.63 5.05 -14.82
N ARG A 38 5.53 6.38 -14.96
CA ARG A 38 6.68 7.26 -15.19
C ARG A 38 7.64 7.29 -14.00
N LEU A 39 7.12 7.21 -12.78
CA LEU A 39 7.92 7.20 -11.56
C LEU A 39 8.80 5.95 -11.51
N VAL A 40 8.23 4.76 -11.74
CA VAL A 40 8.97 3.50 -11.76
C VAL A 40 9.96 3.42 -12.93
N GLN A 41 9.60 3.96 -14.10
CA GLN A 41 10.50 4.00 -15.25
C GLN A 41 11.74 4.89 -14.99
N ARG A 42 11.57 6.02 -14.29
CA ARG A 42 12.68 6.93 -13.97
C ARG A 42 13.50 6.47 -12.78
N HIS A 43 12.89 5.72 -11.86
CA HIS A 43 13.53 5.26 -10.64
C HIS A 43 13.27 3.76 -10.44
N GLN A 44 14.27 2.94 -10.78
CA GLN A 44 14.17 1.47 -10.81
C GLN A 44 14.02 0.81 -9.43
N ASN A 45 14.10 1.59 -8.36
CA ASN A 45 14.16 1.08 -6.98
C ASN A 45 12.88 1.38 -6.19
N PHE A 46 11.73 1.61 -6.84
CA PHE A 46 10.46 1.82 -6.14
C PHE A 46 9.48 0.67 -6.39
N THR A 47 8.71 0.33 -5.36
CA THR A 47 7.47 -0.42 -5.51
C THR A 47 6.29 0.50 -5.23
N ILE A 48 5.18 0.29 -5.93
CA ILE A 48 4.00 1.13 -5.80
C ILE A 48 2.78 0.25 -5.53
N THR A 49 1.93 0.65 -4.58
CA THR A 49 0.62 0.03 -4.36
C THR A 49 -0.49 1.07 -4.47
N PHE A 50 -1.45 0.83 -5.35
CA PHE A 50 -2.70 1.59 -5.38
C PHE A 50 -3.65 1.06 -4.32
N VAL A 51 -4.07 1.92 -3.39
CA VAL A 51 -5.06 1.61 -2.37
C VAL A 51 -6.34 2.32 -2.76
N VAL A 52 -7.34 1.60 -3.25
CA VAL A 52 -8.54 2.19 -3.85
C VAL A 52 -9.71 2.12 -2.86
N PRO A 53 -10.19 3.25 -2.31
CA PRO A 53 -11.41 3.30 -1.52
C PRO A 53 -12.61 2.93 -2.39
N THR A 54 -13.55 2.17 -1.84
CA THR A 54 -14.76 1.76 -2.56
C THR A 54 -16.02 2.05 -1.73
N ASP A 55 -17.10 2.37 -2.42
CA ASP A 55 -18.47 2.50 -1.92
C ASP A 55 -19.37 1.37 -2.46
N GLY A 56 -18.77 0.39 -3.14
CA GLY A 56 -19.45 -0.75 -3.76
C GLY A 56 -18.49 -1.60 -4.59
N PRO A 57 -19.01 -2.54 -5.41
CA PRO A 57 -18.19 -3.34 -6.29
C PRO A 57 -17.43 -2.47 -7.31
N PRO A 58 -16.12 -2.71 -7.52
CA PRO A 58 -15.35 -1.93 -8.48
C PRO A 58 -15.84 -2.15 -9.91
N SER A 59 -15.91 -1.06 -10.67
CA SER A 59 -16.36 -1.06 -12.06
C SER A 59 -15.39 -1.83 -12.97
N THR A 60 -15.91 -2.34 -14.09
CA THR A 60 -15.10 -3.03 -15.11
C THR A 60 -13.97 -2.14 -15.64
N ALA A 61 -14.22 -0.84 -15.80
CA ALA A 61 -13.20 0.11 -16.27
C ALA A 61 -12.07 0.29 -15.25
N GLN A 62 -12.40 0.40 -13.95
CA GLN A 62 -11.39 0.49 -12.89
C GLN A 62 -10.52 -0.77 -12.85
N LYS A 63 -11.13 -1.97 -12.89
CA LYS A 63 -10.40 -3.24 -12.92
C LYS A 63 -9.49 -3.32 -14.14
N SER A 64 -10.01 -3.03 -15.34
CA SER A 64 -9.21 -3.10 -16.57
C SER A 64 -7.98 -2.20 -16.54
N VAL A 65 -8.06 -1.00 -15.94
CA VAL A 65 -6.90 -0.09 -15.81
C VAL A 65 -5.89 -0.62 -14.79
N LEU A 66 -6.37 -1.14 -13.65
CA LEU A 66 -5.52 -1.66 -12.58
C LEU A 66 -4.88 -3.02 -12.93
N ASP A 67 -5.57 -3.87 -13.67
CA ASP A 67 -5.07 -5.15 -14.17
C ASP A 67 -4.02 -4.98 -15.28
N ALA A 68 -4.04 -3.83 -15.98
CA ALA A 68 -3.03 -3.49 -16.99
C ALA A 68 -1.75 -2.89 -16.39
N LEU A 69 -1.61 -2.86 -15.06
CA LEU A 69 -0.39 -2.37 -14.40
C LEU A 69 0.77 -3.37 -14.59
N PRO A 70 2.01 -2.89 -14.80
CA PRO A 70 3.20 -3.74 -14.79
C PRO A 70 3.42 -4.41 -13.43
N SER A 71 4.16 -5.52 -13.42
CA SER A 71 4.43 -6.36 -12.24
C SER A 71 5.14 -5.65 -11.07
N SER A 72 5.74 -4.48 -11.30
CA SER A 72 6.34 -3.63 -10.25
C SER A 72 5.32 -2.83 -9.45
N MET A 73 4.05 -2.85 -9.85
CA MET A 73 2.96 -2.12 -9.20
C MET A 73 1.86 -3.09 -8.79
N ASN A 74 1.37 -2.92 -7.58
CA ASN A 74 0.25 -3.67 -7.02
C ASN A 74 -0.96 -2.75 -6.85
N TYR A 75 -2.12 -3.35 -6.63
CA TYR A 75 -3.31 -2.62 -6.23
C TYR A 75 -4.14 -3.43 -5.25
N THR A 76 -4.96 -2.74 -4.46
CA THR A 76 -5.88 -3.35 -3.50
C THR A 76 -7.12 -2.48 -3.38
N PHE A 77 -8.28 -3.13 -3.37
CA PHE A 77 -9.54 -2.46 -3.09
C PHE A 77 -9.80 -2.53 -1.58
N LEU A 78 -10.05 -1.38 -0.97
CA LEU A 78 -10.50 -1.35 0.41
C LEU A 78 -11.94 -1.88 0.51
N PRO A 79 -12.33 -2.43 1.67
CA PRO A 79 -13.71 -2.85 1.91
C PRO A 79 -14.69 -1.72 1.60
N PRO A 80 -15.83 -2.01 0.95
CA PRO A 80 -16.84 -1.01 0.64
C PRO A 80 -17.34 -0.30 1.90
N VAL A 81 -17.41 1.03 1.84
CA VAL A 81 -18.04 1.83 2.88
C VAL A 81 -19.54 1.91 2.64
N ASN A 82 -20.33 1.96 3.73
CA ASN A 82 -21.75 2.27 3.63
C ASN A 82 -21.91 3.79 3.48
N LEU A 83 -22.79 4.23 2.57
CA LEU A 83 -23.16 5.64 2.36
C LEU A 83 -24.69 5.85 2.38
N ASP A 84 -25.47 4.85 2.82
CA ASP A 84 -26.93 4.85 2.76
C ASP A 84 -27.58 5.86 3.72
N ASP A 85 -26.78 6.39 4.66
CA ASP A 85 -27.18 7.46 5.57
C ASP A 85 -27.20 8.85 4.92
N GLN A 86 -26.71 8.97 3.69
CA GLN A 86 -26.68 10.24 2.97
C GLN A 86 -28.00 10.50 2.22
N PRO A 87 -28.52 11.74 2.22
CA PRO A 87 -29.71 12.09 1.46
C PRO A 87 -29.57 11.80 -0.04
N GLU A 88 -30.67 11.40 -0.67
CA GLU A 88 -30.72 11.32 -2.13
C GLU A 88 -30.38 12.69 -2.75
N GLY A 89 -29.50 12.70 -3.75
CA GLY A 89 -29.04 13.93 -4.39
C GLY A 89 -27.91 14.65 -3.64
N THR A 90 -27.28 14.01 -2.64
CA THR A 90 -26.04 14.53 -2.05
C THR A 90 -24.98 14.72 -3.14
N GLN A 91 -24.33 15.88 -3.13
CA GLN A 91 -23.25 16.22 -4.05
C GLN A 91 -22.12 15.17 -4.00
N ILE A 92 -21.44 14.97 -5.12
CA ILE A 92 -20.41 13.92 -5.23
C ILE A 92 -19.18 14.21 -4.34
N GLU A 93 -18.86 15.48 -4.07
CA GLU A 93 -17.67 15.87 -3.32
C GLU A 93 -17.74 15.45 -1.82
N PRO A 94 -18.87 15.68 -1.10
CA PRO A 94 -19.08 15.07 0.21
C PRO A 94 -19.01 13.55 0.20
N LEU A 95 -19.60 12.89 -0.80
CA LEU A 95 -19.58 11.42 -0.90
C LEU A 95 -18.16 10.89 -1.05
N ILE A 96 -17.34 11.50 -1.92
CA ILE A 96 -15.92 11.21 -2.07
C ILE A 96 -15.18 11.35 -0.74
N SER A 97 -15.39 12.47 -0.05
CA SER A 97 -14.71 12.77 1.22
C SER A 97 -15.11 11.76 2.30
N LEU A 98 -16.39 11.39 2.34
CA LEU A 98 -16.93 10.42 3.28
C LEU A 98 -16.41 9.01 3.01
N THR A 99 -16.31 8.62 1.72
CA THR A 99 -15.71 7.36 1.30
C THR A 99 -14.27 7.22 1.79
N VAL A 100 -13.46 8.28 1.62
CA VAL A 100 -12.08 8.27 2.11
C VAL A 100 -12.04 8.25 3.64
N ALA A 101 -12.83 9.10 4.31
CA ALA A 101 -12.86 9.20 5.76
C ALA A 101 -13.28 7.88 6.43
N ARG A 102 -14.32 7.23 5.91
CA ARG A 102 -14.83 5.94 6.41
C ARG A 102 -13.89 4.77 6.09
N SER A 103 -13.04 4.92 5.07
CA SER A 103 -12.01 3.93 4.71
C SER A 103 -10.75 3.99 5.58
N LEU A 104 -10.58 5.03 6.41
CA LEU A 104 -9.39 5.23 7.24
C LEU A 104 -9.04 4.05 8.17
N PRO A 105 -9.99 3.36 8.84
CA PRO A 105 -9.67 2.19 9.66
C PRO A 105 -9.02 1.06 8.84
N SER A 106 -9.60 0.73 7.68
CA SER A 106 -9.08 -0.29 6.76
C SER A 106 -7.71 0.12 6.20
N LEU A 107 -7.54 1.39 5.86
CA LEU A 107 -6.26 1.94 5.40
C LEU A 107 -5.19 1.85 6.49
N ARG A 108 -5.52 2.13 7.76
CA ARG A 108 -4.59 1.97 8.89
C ARG A 108 -4.20 0.50 9.09
N GLN A 109 -5.14 -0.43 8.95
CA GLN A 109 -4.85 -1.86 9.04
C GLN A 109 -3.94 -2.32 7.89
N LEU A 110 -4.19 -1.84 6.67
CA LEU A 110 -3.37 -2.13 5.50
C LEU A 110 -1.95 -1.58 5.64
N PHE A 111 -1.78 -0.35 6.11
CA PHE A 111 -0.44 0.20 6.34
C PHE A 111 0.30 -0.54 7.45
N LYS A 112 -0.39 -0.97 8.52
CA LYS A 112 0.21 -1.86 9.52
C LYS A 112 0.70 -3.17 8.90
N SER A 113 -0.09 -3.82 8.05
CA SER A 113 0.32 -5.08 7.42
C SER A 113 1.50 -4.88 6.46
N LEU A 114 1.53 -3.79 5.68
CA LEU A 114 2.67 -3.47 4.83
C LEU A 114 3.95 -3.27 5.66
N THR A 115 3.90 -2.51 6.75
CA THR A 115 5.08 -2.31 7.61
C THR A 115 5.56 -3.60 8.29
N LEU A 116 4.66 -4.53 8.61
CA LEU A 116 5.02 -5.82 9.20
C LEU A 116 5.62 -6.78 8.16
N THR A 117 5.16 -6.72 6.92
CA THR A 117 5.69 -7.56 5.82
C THR A 117 7.13 -7.17 5.48
N GLU A 118 7.43 -5.87 5.45
CA GLU A 118 8.80 -5.37 5.30
C GLU A 118 9.71 -5.79 6.48
N SER A 119 9.14 -5.87 7.69
CA SER A 119 9.88 -6.36 8.87
C SER A 119 10.12 -7.88 8.85
N CYS A 120 9.25 -8.67 8.20
CA CYS A 120 9.41 -10.12 8.08
C CYS A 120 10.42 -10.50 6.98
N ALA A 121 10.60 -9.65 5.96
CA ALA A 121 11.69 -9.79 4.98
C ALA A 121 13.09 -9.59 5.59
N ASN A 122 13.19 -9.14 6.85
CA ASN A 122 14.45 -8.99 7.57
C ASN A 122 14.43 -9.65 8.96
N THR A 123 14.00 -10.91 9.06
CA THR A 123 14.38 -11.75 10.21
C THR A 123 15.58 -12.62 9.85
N ASN A 124 16.76 -12.01 9.96
CA ASN A 124 17.99 -12.76 10.11
C ASN A 124 18.87 -12.22 11.24
N HIS A 125 18.28 -11.64 12.30
CA HIS A 125 18.93 -11.49 13.60
C HIS A 125 17.94 -11.83 14.71
N GLY A 126 18.35 -12.74 15.60
CA GLY A 126 17.52 -13.36 16.61
C GLY A 126 16.87 -12.36 17.56
N PHE A 127 15.55 -12.43 17.65
CA PHE A 127 14.81 -11.92 18.79
C PHE A 127 15.02 -12.90 19.95
N VAL A 128 15.98 -12.59 20.83
CA VAL A 128 16.03 -13.21 22.15
C VAL A 128 14.97 -12.51 22.99
N PHE A 129 13.82 -13.16 23.14
CA PHE A 129 12.83 -12.80 24.14
C PHE A 129 13.41 -13.18 25.51
N VAL A 130 13.95 -12.22 26.26
CA VAL A 130 14.29 -12.42 27.68
C VAL A 130 13.01 -12.16 28.49
N PRO A 131 12.38 -13.18 29.09
CA PRO A 131 11.26 -12.93 29.99
C PRO A 131 11.76 -12.22 31.24
N LEU A 132 11.19 -11.05 31.53
CA LEU A 132 11.40 -10.34 32.78
C LEU A 132 10.82 -11.18 33.93
N SER A 133 11.70 -11.83 34.69
CA SER A 133 11.32 -12.54 35.91
C SER A 133 10.88 -11.51 36.96
N THR A 134 9.57 -11.37 37.17
CA THR A 134 9.03 -10.62 38.30
C THR A 134 9.17 -11.49 39.55
N LYS A 135 10.20 -11.21 40.36
CA LYS A 135 10.36 -11.85 41.67
C LYS A 135 9.40 -11.18 42.65
N ALA A 136 8.42 -11.97 43.10
CA ALA A 136 7.52 -11.61 44.19
C ALA A 136 8.29 -11.26 45.46
N ARG A 137 7.82 -10.22 46.16
CA ARG A 137 7.96 -10.03 47.60
C ARG A 137 6.60 -9.71 48.16
#